data_AF-A0A255YW43-F1
#
_entry.id   AF-A0A255YW43-F1
#
_cell.length_a   1.000
_cell.length_b   1.000
_cell.length_c   1.000
_cell.angle_alpha   90.00
_cell.angle_beta   90.00
_cell.angle_gamma   90.00
#
_symmetry.space_group_name_H-M   'P 1'
#
loop_
_entity.id
_entity.type
_entity.pdbx_description
1 polymer ?
#
loop_
_entity_poly.entity_id
_entity_poly.type
_entity_poly.pdbx_seq_one_letter_code
_entity_poly.pdbx_strand_id
1 'polypeptide(L)'
;MANGLVLTGTSGNDTLVGGNDNDTLDGLDGQDSLVGGPGNDDLFSGFGNDTVLGGPGDDTLRGGFGNDLLEGGDGNDMLGGPNYYEIGINTLRGGAGDDLLMVAGDGSELYGDDGNDTLIVTVGAVLYGGNGNDRFQAFAGDQTGGAGADIFALNGVIKWLRGYDLGLTTIMDFNPADGDRIDLSLVLGNLREFDGGNPLGRYLWFVQDGSDTLLMVNPDQLSINNDVAPTILARLKGVTASSLTASAFVQGYDTAILAQFQPQTVTGGSGHDNLSGARGNDSLLGGEGSDLLTGGTGNDMIHGGGGIDAARFAAPPQHGSSTFVSPIIDTNGNQAVLVTDYRIDGVGRDMLYGVEVGIFDNRIVPLTAPGKWSLNQPYDPAQFDEGTYLSLYPDVATAVAARQFASGQEHYLAYGRTEGRLSPAKLTGSLALFDSNFYLLSNPDVFNVIDRGAAINAWTHFVLYGQKEGRDPNSLFDTDWYLHSHPDVATAVATGGIDALTHYALYGWKEGRDPSRWFDTSRYLADNPDVAAAGINPLTHYLRYGYHEGRPLHYTEDLI
;
A
#
# COMPACT_ATOMS: atom_id res chain seq x y z
N MET A 1 28.81 21.97 -56.75
CA MET A 1 27.60 21.45 -56.06
C MET A 1 27.64 19.98 -56.36
N ALA A 2 27.94 19.17 -55.36
CA ALA A 2 27.65 17.74 -55.39
C ALA A 2 26.13 17.65 -55.59
N ASN A 3 25.68 17.00 -56.67
CA ASN A 3 24.27 16.82 -56.96
C ASN A 3 24.01 15.34 -56.79
N GLY A 4 23.58 14.95 -55.59
CA GLY A 4 23.09 13.61 -55.34
C GLY A 4 22.02 13.19 -56.35
N LEU A 5 22.01 11.91 -56.65
CA LEU A 5 21.02 11.22 -57.43
C LEU A 5 19.70 11.14 -56.65
N VAL A 6 18.60 11.27 -57.39
CA VAL A 6 17.27 10.96 -56.90
C VAL A 6 16.73 9.85 -57.78
N LEU A 7 16.65 8.64 -57.22
CA LEU A 7 16.23 7.43 -57.92
C LEU A 7 14.92 6.93 -57.33
N THR A 8 14.00 6.53 -58.22
CA THR A 8 12.74 5.90 -57.84
C THR A 8 12.58 4.64 -58.66
N GLY A 9 12.31 3.54 -57.98
CA GLY A 9 12.01 2.24 -58.55
C GLY A 9 10.62 2.19 -59.18
N THR A 10 10.14 0.98 -59.33
CA THR A 10 8.87 0.61 -59.93
C THR A 10 8.06 -0.21 -58.93
N SER A 11 6.94 -0.80 -59.35
CA SER A 11 6.18 -1.70 -58.47
C SER A 11 6.68 -3.15 -58.53
N GLY A 12 7.94 -3.37 -58.89
CA GLY A 12 8.54 -4.69 -59.01
C GLY A 12 9.96 -4.68 -58.45
N ASN A 13 10.61 -5.84 -58.42
CA ASN A 13 11.95 -5.97 -57.84
C ASN A 13 12.97 -5.11 -58.60
N ASP A 14 13.49 -4.10 -57.95
CA ASP A 14 14.43 -3.13 -58.50
C ASP A 14 15.81 -3.23 -57.85
N THR A 15 16.81 -2.73 -58.56
CA THR A 15 18.16 -2.53 -58.03
C THR A 15 18.55 -1.09 -58.26
N LEU A 16 18.64 -0.31 -57.19
CA LEU A 16 18.96 1.10 -57.21
C LEU A 16 20.35 1.29 -56.59
N VAL A 17 21.22 2.02 -57.28
CA VAL A 17 22.60 2.26 -56.84
C VAL A 17 22.88 3.74 -56.95
N GLY A 18 23.23 4.36 -55.83
CA GLY A 18 23.67 5.74 -55.73
C GLY A 18 25.09 5.96 -56.29
N GLY A 19 25.58 7.17 -56.07
CA GLY A 19 26.87 7.69 -56.46
C GLY A 19 27.82 7.81 -55.27
N ASN A 20 28.55 8.94 -55.22
CA ASN A 20 29.50 9.26 -54.15
C ASN A 20 29.10 10.54 -53.39
N ASP A 21 27.89 11.03 -53.65
CA ASP A 21 27.33 12.27 -53.12
C ASP A 21 26.02 11.88 -52.41
N ASN A 22 25.50 12.72 -51.52
CA ASN A 22 24.26 12.45 -50.77
C ASN A 22 23.04 12.16 -51.67
N ASP A 23 22.66 10.91 -51.80
CA ASP A 23 21.63 10.42 -52.70
C ASP A 23 20.27 10.21 -52.01
N THR A 24 19.22 10.06 -52.81
CA THR A 24 17.88 9.68 -52.34
C THR A 24 17.32 8.57 -53.21
N LEU A 25 17.07 7.40 -52.63
CA LEU A 25 16.59 6.20 -53.32
C LEU A 25 15.24 5.76 -52.73
N ASP A 26 14.25 5.52 -53.59
CA ASP A 26 12.91 5.05 -53.23
C ASP A 26 12.56 3.78 -54.03
N GLY A 27 12.47 2.62 -53.39
CA GLY A 27 12.22 1.31 -54.02
C GLY A 27 10.78 1.10 -54.49
N LEU A 28 9.82 1.59 -53.69
CA LEU A 28 8.36 1.41 -53.83
C LEU A 28 7.86 0.00 -53.45
N ASP A 29 7.30 -0.77 -54.39
CA ASP A 29 6.81 -2.12 -54.11
C ASP A 29 7.75 -3.10 -54.81
N GLY A 30 8.13 -4.21 -54.17
CA GLY A 30 9.01 -5.19 -54.79
C GLY A 30 9.85 -5.92 -53.76
N GLN A 31 10.76 -6.79 -54.17
CA GLN A 31 11.91 -7.14 -53.33
C GLN A 31 13.10 -6.41 -53.90
N ASP A 32 13.45 -5.30 -53.27
CA ASP A 32 14.37 -4.32 -53.82
C ASP A 32 15.75 -4.42 -53.19
N SER A 33 16.76 -4.01 -53.96
CA SER A 33 18.14 -3.85 -53.50
C SER A 33 18.58 -2.41 -53.71
N LEU A 34 18.74 -1.68 -52.61
CA LEU A 34 19.19 -0.29 -52.60
C LEU A 34 20.62 -0.23 -52.06
N VAL A 35 21.48 0.52 -52.74
CA VAL A 35 22.86 0.79 -52.32
C VAL A 35 23.11 2.30 -52.42
N GLY A 36 23.41 2.96 -51.31
CA GLY A 36 23.70 4.40 -51.25
C GLY A 36 25.06 4.71 -51.87
N GLY A 37 26.11 4.14 -51.30
CA GLY A 37 27.50 4.40 -51.68
C GLY A 37 28.14 5.35 -50.66
N PRO A 38 29.21 6.07 -51.04
CA PRO A 38 29.72 7.14 -50.20
C PRO A 38 28.77 8.34 -50.19
N GLY A 39 28.55 8.97 -49.05
CA GLY A 39 27.65 10.11 -48.94
C GLY A 39 26.74 9.95 -47.73
N ASN A 40 25.96 10.99 -47.42
CA ASN A 40 24.90 10.87 -46.42
C ASN A 40 23.59 10.69 -47.18
N ASP A 41 23.14 9.46 -47.30
CA ASP A 41 22.08 9.04 -48.21
C ASP A 41 20.74 8.83 -47.49
N ASP A 42 19.63 9.02 -48.21
CA ASP A 42 18.27 8.71 -47.73
C ASP A 42 17.66 7.58 -48.57
N LEU A 43 17.55 6.38 -47.98
CA LEU A 43 17.10 5.17 -48.65
C LEU A 43 15.79 4.69 -48.03
N PHE A 44 14.76 4.52 -48.86
CA PHE A 44 13.48 3.90 -48.48
C PHE A 44 13.14 2.78 -49.45
N SER A 45 13.07 1.52 -49.01
CA SER A 45 12.79 0.41 -49.92
C SER A 45 11.29 0.17 -50.14
N GLY A 46 10.45 0.28 -49.11
CA GLY A 46 9.00 0.38 -49.27
C GLY A 46 8.25 -0.89 -48.87
N PHE A 47 7.57 -1.57 -49.79
CA PHE A 47 6.86 -2.82 -49.52
C PHE A 47 7.65 -3.98 -50.13
N GLY A 48 8.07 -4.94 -49.32
CA GLY A 48 8.99 -5.95 -49.82
C GLY A 48 9.66 -6.78 -48.76
N ASN A 49 10.51 -7.69 -49.20
CA ASN A 49 11.59 -8.17 -48.33
C ASN A 49 12.86 -7.65 -48.97
N ASP A 50 13.33 -6.52 -48.46
CA ASP A 50 14.29 -5.70 -49.17
C ASP A 50 15.70 -5.83 -48.57
N THR A 51 16.69 -5.36 -49.32
CA THR A 51 18.06 -5.20 -48.85
C THR A 51 18.51 -3.77 -49.11
N VAL A 52 18.86 -3.07 -48.03
CA VAL A 52 19.24 -1.65 -48.07
C VAL A 52 20.62 -1.51 -47.44
N LEU A 53 21.57 -1.02 -48.23
CA LEU A 53 22.96 -0.78 -47.81
C LEU A 53 23.26 0.72 -47.92
N GLY A 54 23.62 1.37 -46.81
CA GLY A 54 24.03 2.78 -46.79
C GLY A 54 25.39 2.96 -47.43
N GLY A 55 26.43 2.48 -46.74
CA GLY A 55 27.82 2.61 -47.16
C GLY A 55 28.58 3.56 -46.23
N PRO A 56 29.59 4.27 -46.72
CA PRO A 56 30.28 5.27 -45.92
C PRO A 56 29.56 6.64 -45.89
N GLY A 57 29.25 7.13 -44.70
CA GLY A 57 28.65 8.43 -44.42
C GLY A 57 27.51 8.28 -43.42
N ASP A 58 26.87 9.38 -43.03
CA ASP A 58 25.75 9.30 -42.07
C ASP A 58 24.44 9.10 -42.83
N ASP A 59 23.97 7.86 -42.89
CA ASP A 59 22.85 7.42 -43.73
C ASP A 59 21.51 7.34 -42.96
N THR A 60 20.41 7.42 -43.70
CA THR A 60 19.07 7.16 -43.19
C THR A 60 18.42 6.05 -44.00
N LEU A 61 18.23 4.87 -43.39
CA LEU A 61 17.74 3.67 -44.05
C LEU A 61 16.38 3.27 -43.49
N ARG A 62 15.39 3.04 -44.36
CA ARG A 62 14.04 2.60 -43.98
C ARG A 62 13.58 1.44 -44.86
N GLY A 63 13.30 0.29 -44.25
CA GLY A 63 12.81 -0.90 -44.95
C GLY A 63 11.35 -0.80 -45.35
N GLY A 64 10.52 -0.29 -44.43
CA GLY A 64 9.08 -0.28 -44.62
C GLY A 64 8.45 -1.63 -44.28
N PHE A 65 7.53 -2.10 -45.11
CA PHE A 65 6.75 -3.29 -44.82
C PHE A 65 7.40 -4.57 -45.35
N GLY A 66 7.46 -5.57 -44.48
CA GLY A 66 7.98 -6.90 -44.77
C GLY A 66 9.30 -7.14 -44.06
N ASN A 67 10.02 -8.19 -44.44
CA ASN A 67 11.20 -8.65 -43.71
C ASN A 67 12.46 -8.15 -44.41
N ASP A 68 13.04 -7.10 -43.86
CA ASP A 68 14.10 -6.34 -44.50
C ASP A 68 15.46 -6.56 -43.83
N LEU A 69 16.52 -6.41 -44.63
CA LEU A 69 17.91 -6.31 -44.18
C LEU A 69 18.40 -4.89 -44.42
N LEU A 70 18.75 -4.18 -43.35
CA LEU A 70 19.32 -2.84 -43.39
C LEU A 70 20.74 -2.87 -42.81
N GLU A 71 21.71 -2.31 -43.53
CA GLU A 71 23.10 -2.18 -43.10
C GLU A 71 23.57 -0.74 -43.32
N GLY A 72 23.89 -0.03 -42.24
CA GLY A 72 24.34 1.37 -42.25
C GLY A 72 25.69 1.50 -42.92
N GLY A 73 26.73 0.96 -42.29
CA GLY A 73 28.08 0.93 -42.84
C GLY A 73 29.05 1.72 -41.95
N ASP A 74 29.82 2.63 -42.54
CA ASP A 74 30.72 3.50 -41.75
C ASP A 74 30.04 4.86 -41.58
N GLY A 75 29.84 5.36 -40.36
CA GLY A 75 29.18 6.64 -40.12
C GLY A 75 28.17 6.52 -39.00
N ASN A 76 27.53 7.64 -38.65
CA ASN A 76 26.49 7.64 -37.62
C ASN A 76 25.12 7.52 -38.29
N ASP A 77 24.62 6.30 -38.38
CA ASP A 77 23.47 5.95 -39.19
C ASP A 77 22.15 5.94 -38.40
N MET A 78 21.05 6.16 -39.12
CA MET A 78 19.70 5.98 -38.60
C MET A 78 19.00 4.88 -39.39
N LEU A 79 18.83 3.72 -38.76
CA LEU A 79 18.17 2.57 -39.35
C LEU A 79 16.78 2.38 -38.76
N GLY A 80 15.81 2.33 -39.64
CA GLY A 80 14.40 2.23 -39.31
C GLY A 80 13.76 3.58 -38.99
N GLY A 81 12.59 3.55 -38.36
CA GLY A 81 11.79 4.75 -38.15
C GLY A 81 10.74 4.65 -37.04
N PRO A 82 10.30 5.80 -36.48
CA PRO A 82 9.36 5.83 -35.37
C PRO A 82 7.91 5.47 -35.76
N ASN A 83 7.65 5.18 -37.03
CA ASN A 83 6.30 4.98 -37.54
C ASN A 83 5.96 3.48 -37.63
N TYR A 84 4.71 3.13 -37.35
CA TYR A 84 4.13 1.78 -37.46
C TYR A 84 4.15 1.16 -38.88
N TYR A 85 4.87 1.75 -39.82
CA TYR A 85 5.01 1.24 -41.19
C TYR A 85 6.19 0.28 -41.34
N GLU A 86 7.00 0.09 -40.30
CA GLU A 86 8.02 -0.96 -40.22
C GLU A 86 7.45 -2.20 -39.53
N ILE A 87 6.60 -2.91 -40.26
CA ILE A 87 6.00 -4.17 -39.81
C ILE A 87 6.66 -5.33 -40.54
N GLY A 88 7.36 -6.15 -39.77
CA GLY A 88 8.01 -7.36 -40.23
C GLY A 88 9.07 -7.82 -39.25
N ILE A 89 9.76 -8.90 -39.60
CA ILE A 89 10.91 -9.43 -38.87
C ILE A 89 12.15 -8.95 -39.62
N ASN A 90 12.80 -7.93 -39.07
CA ASN A 90 13.89 -7.23 -39.74
C ASN A 90 15.24 -7.59 -39.12
N THR A 91 16.30 -7.41 -39.90
CA THR A 91 17.68 -7.42 -39.42
C THR A 91 18.29 -6.06 -39.71
N LEU A 92 18.68 -5.34 -38.65
CA LEU A 92 19.35 -4.05 -38.75
C LEU A 92 20.78 -4.17 -38.22
N ARG A 93 21.75 -3.64 -38.96
CA ARG A 93 23.16 -3.56 -38.57
C ARG A 93 23.63 -2.12 -38.72
N GLY A 94 24.01 -1.49 -37.62
CA GLY A 94 24.54 -0.12 -37.62
C GLY A 94 25.85 -0.06 -38.39
N GLY A 95 26.87 -0.76 -37.87
CA GLY A 95 28.17 -0.87 -38.50
C GLY A 95 29.22 -0.19 -37.64
N ALA A 96 29.93 0.80 -38.16
CA ALA A 96 30.93 1.55 -37.41
C ALA A 96 30.48 3.00 -37.24
N GLY A 97 30.30 3.45 -36.01
CA GLY A 97 29.84 4.79 -35.69
C GLY A 97 28.78 4.76 -34.60
N ASP A 98 28.32 5.92 -34.14
CA ASP A 98 27.30 5.98 -33.09
C ASP A 98 25.90 5.97 -33.75
N ASP A 99 25.26 4.80 -33.79
CA ASP A 99 24.07 4.54 -34.60
C ASP A 99 22.75 4.61 -33.81
N LEU A 100 21.65 4.87 -34.52
CA LEU A 100 20.28 4.81 -34.00
C LEU A 100 19.49 3.74 -34.75
N LEU A 101 19.21 2.62 -34.09
CA LEU A 101 18.43 1.52 -34.64
C LEU A 101 17.05 1.48 -33.99
N MET A 102 16.00 1.54 -34.81
CA MET A 102 14.61 1.57 -34.35
C MET A 102 13.76 0.55 -35.08
N VAL A 103 13.03 -0.30 -34.35
CA VAL A 103 12.02 -1.20 -34.95
C VAL A 103 10.74 -1.30 -34.14
N ALA A 104 9.63 -1.51 -34.85
CA ALA A 104 8.32 -1.70 -34.22
C ALA A 104 7.88 -3.18 -34.07
N GLY A 105 8.42 -4.08 -34.91
CA GLY A 105 7.97 -5.47 -35.04
C GLY A 105 8.59 -6.46 -34.05
N ASP A 106 7.81 -7.49 -33.68
CA ASP A 106 8.22 -8.63 -32.85
C ASP A 106 9.16 -9.57 -33.64
N GLY A 107 10.22 -10.04 -33.00
CA GLY A 107 11.15 -11.04 -33.53
C GLY A 107 12.31 -10.51 -34.37
N SER A 108 12.47 -9.19 -34.50
CA SER A 108 13.59 -8.57 -35.23
C SER A 108 14.93 -8.73 -34.50
N GLU A 109 16.04 -8.60 -35.23
CA GLU A 109 17.41 -8.62 -34.70
C GLU A 109 18.11 -7.29 -35.01
N LEU A 110 18.63 -6.61 -33.98
CA LEU A 110 19.36 -5.35 -34.11
C LEU A 110 20.79 -5.55 -33.61
N TYR A 111 21.75 -5.05 -34.39
CA TYR A 111 23.18 -5.05 -34.07
C TYR A 111 23.69 -3.62 -34.18
N GLY A 112 24.17 -3.04 -33.08
CA GLY A 112 24.88 -1.76 -33.12
C GLY A 112 26.24 -1.91 -33.83
N ASP A 113 26.95 -2.98 -33.49
CA ASP A 113 28.29 -3.33 -33.98
C ASP A 113 29.39 -2.47 -33.30
N ASP A 114 30.11 -1.57 -33.97
CA ASP A 114 31.17 -0.75 -33.37
C ASP A 114 30.69 0.69 -33.13
N GLY A 115 30.60 1.15 -31.88
CA GLY A 115 30.23 2.53 -31.56
C GLY A 115 29.37 2.62 -30.30
N ASN A 116 28.88 3.82 -29.96
CA ASN A 116 27.95 3.99 -28.85
C ASN A 116 26.53 4.09 -29.41
N ASP A 117 25.87 2.95 -29.51
CA ASP A 117 24.63 2.83 -30.27
C ASP A 117 23.41 3.00 -29.40
N THR A 118 22.29 3.38 -30.02
CA THR A 118 20.99 3.45 -29.37
C THR A 118 20.01 2.52 -30.07
N LEU A 119 19.61 1.46 -29.38
CA LEU A 119 18.69 0.45 -29.88
C LEU A 119 17.32 0.64 -29.21
N ILE A 120 16.31 1.02 -30.01
CA ILE A 120 14.95 1.32 -29.53
C ILE A 120 13.95 0.35 -30.16
N VAL A 121 13.25 -0.40 -29.32
CA VAL A 121 12.28 -1.40 -29.80
C VAL A 121 10.94 -1.28 -29.09
N THR A 122 9.84 -1.34 -29.86
CA THR A 122 8.49 -1.26 -29.28
C THR A 122 7.90 -2.61 -28.84
N VAL A 123 8.29 -3.73 -29.47
CA VAL A 123 7.78 -5.09 -29.19
C VAL A 123 8.93 -6.09 -29.34
N GLY A 124 8.99 -7.13 -28.48
CA GLY A 124 10.15 -8.03 -28.28
C GLY A 124 11.07 -8.28 -29.49
N ALA A 125 12.37 -8.03 -29.31
CA ALA A 125 13.41 -8.25 -30.32
C ALA A 125 14.66 -8.84 -29.66
N VAL A 126 15.64 -9.23 -30.47
CA VAL A 126 16.98 -9.60 -29.98
C VAL A 126 17.94 -8.45 -30.29
N LEU A 127 18.54 -7.87 -29.26
CA LEU A 127 19.36 -6.67 -29.36
C LEU A 127 20.79 -7.00 -28.98
N TYR A 128 21.73 -6.55 -29.81
CA TYR A 128 23.16 -6.65 -29.59
C TYR A 128 23.74 -5.24 -29.72
N GLY A 129 24.35 -4.72 -28.65
CA GLY A 129 25.05 -3.43 -28.68
C GLY A 129 26.33 -3.57 -29.50
N GLY A 130 27.30 -4.30 -28.96
CA GLY A 130 28.53 -4.62 -29.67
C GLY A 130 29.73 -4.05 -28.91
N ASN A 131 30.58 -3.27 -29.57
CA ASN A 131 31.70 -2.58 -28.94
C ASN A 131 31.34 -1.11 -28.71
N GLY A 132 31.35 -0.67 -27.46
CA GLY A 132 31.12 0.72 -27.09
C GLY A 132 30.13 0.82 -25.95
N ASN A 133 29.64 2.02 -25.65
CA ASN A 133 28.72 2.22 -24.52
C ASN A 133 27.31 2.39 -25.07
N ASP A 134 26.58 1.29 -25.13
CA ASP A 134 25.32 1.22 -25.85
C ASP A 134 24.13 1.56 -24.96
N ARG A 135 23.04 2.01 -25.57
CA ARG A 135 21.79 2.32 -24.90
C ARG A 135 20.65 1.51 -25.47
N PHE A 136 20.05 0.69 -24.62
CA PHE A 136 18.87 -0.09 -24.96
C PHE A 136 17.62 0.58 -24.39
N GLN A 137 16.62 0.83 -25.24
CA GLN A 137 15.29 1.26 -24.84
C GLN A 137 14.24 0.33 -25.44
N ALA A 138 13.99 -0.79 -24.76
CA ALA A 138 13.06 -1.81 -25.24
C ALA A 138 12.01 -2.18 -24.19
N PHE A 139 10.83 -2.57 -24.66
CA PHE A 139 9.75 -3.04 -23.80
C PHE A 139 9.90 -4.51 -23.38
N ALA A 140 10.56 -5.31 -24.22
CA ALA A 140 10.81 -6.73 -24.01
C ALA A 140 11.90 -7.23 -24.97
N GLY A 141 12.26 -8.50 -24.83
CA GLY A 141 13.25 -9.16 -25.68
C GLY A 141 14.57 -9.37 -24.96
N ASP A 142 15.45 -10.09 -25.65
CA ASP A 142 16.79 -10.44 -25.16
C ASP A 142 17.77 -9.34 -25.58
N GLN A 143 18.56 -8.85 -24.63
CA GLN A 143 19.47 -7.72 -24.80
C GLN A 143 20.87 -8.15 -24.37
N THR A 144 21.83 -7.99 -25.26
CA THR A 144 23.26 -8.27 -25.01
C THR A 144 24.00 -6.96 -25.20
N GLY A 145 24.58 -6.42 -24.14
CA GLY A 145 25.35 -5.17 -24.19
C GLY A 145 26.60 -5.31 -25.05
N GLY A 146 27.38 -6.35 -24.78
CA GLY A 146 28.68 -6.54 -25.41
C GLY A 146 29.79 -5.94 -24.57
N ALA A 147 30.68 -5.18 -25.20
CA ALA A 147 31.86 -4.62 -24.58
C ALA A 147 31.72 -3.12 -24.35
N GLY A 148 31.66 -2.71 -23.08
CA GLY A 148 31.65 -1.30 -22.70
C GLY A 148 30.83 -1.09 -21.44
N ALA A 149 30.36 0.13 -21.23
CA ALA A 149 29.51 0.48 -20.10
C ALA A 149 28.09 0.79 -20.58
N ASP A 150 27.26 -0.24 -20.65
CA ASP A 150 25.97 -0.17 -21.34
C ASP A 150 24.83 0.32 -20.44
N ILE A 151 23.79 0.90 -21.05
CA ILE A 151 22.62 1.40 -20.35
C ILE A 151 21.37 0.67 -20.83
N PHE A 152 20.74 -0.07 -19.91
CA PHE A 152 19.49 -0.77 -20.14
C PHE A 152 18.32 0.03 -19.56
N ALA A 153 17.65 0.82 -20.40
CA ALA A 153 16.48 1.62 -20.03
C ALA A 153 15.20 0.79 -20.07
N LEU A 154 14.76 0.38 -18.88
CA LEU A 154 13.61 -0.52 -18.73
C LEU A 154 12.30 0.26 -18.90
N ASN A 155 11.40 -0.25 -19.76
CA ASN A 155 10.10 0.37 -20.04
C ASN A 155 8.90 -0.58 -19.77
N GLY A 156 9.14 -1.70 -19.09
CA GLY A 156 8.17 -2.79 -18.91
C GLY A 156 6.91 -2.46 -18.09
N VAL A 157 6.75 -1.22 -17.59
CA VAL A 157 5.58 -0.83 -16.79
C VAL A 157 4.35 -0.50 -17.67
N ILE A 158 4.51 -0.24 -18.97
CA ILE A 158 3.36 -0.03 -19.87
C ILE A 158 2.49 -1.30 -20.01
N LYS A 159 3.00 -2.49 -19.64
CA LYS A 159 2.22 -3.73 -19.48
C LYS A 159 0.91 -3.51 -18.70
N TRP A 160 0.94 -2.62 -17.70
CA TRP A 160 -0.09 -2.51 -16.66
C TRP A 160 -1.23 -1.55 -16.99
N LEU A 161 -0.97 -0.50 -17.78
CA LEU A 161 -1.99 0.53 -18.08
C LEU A 161 -2.98 0.11 -19.19
N ARG A 162 -2.67 -0.93 -19.96
CA ARG A 162 -3.40 -1.28 -21.20
C ARG A 162 -3.70 -2.77 -21.40
N GLY A 163 -3.17 -3.68 -20.56
CA GLY A 163 -3.47 -5.12 -20.62
C GLY A 163 -2.77 -5.92 -21.74
N TYR A 164 -1.59 -5.47 -22.19
CA TYR A 164 -0.80 -6.15 -23.22
C TYR A 164 0.30 -7.01 -22.59
N ASP A 165 0.40 -8.28 -22.99
CA ASP A 165 1.58 -9.11 -22.67
C ASP A 165 2.67 -8.87 -23.73
N LEU A 166 3.57 -7.93 -23.45
CA LEU A 166 4.63 -7.54 -24.37
C LEU A 166 5.86 -8.47 -24.32
N GLY A 167 5.85 -9.54 -23.52
CA GLY A 167 7.04 -10.39 -23.27
C GLY A 167 7.88 -9.95 -22.07
N LEU A 168 8.96 -10.69 -21.78
CA LEU A 168 9.91 -10.40 -20.70
C LEU A 168 11.13 -9.69 -21.29
N THR A 169 11.69 -8.70 -20.57
CA THR A 169 13.04 -8.19 -20.86
C THR A 169 14.07 -9.10 -20.21
N THR A 170 14.97 -9.68 -21.00
CA THR A 170 16.11 -10.46 -20.51
C THR A 170 17.40 -9.74 -20.89
N ILE A 171 18.23 -9.40 -19.91
CA ILE A 171 19.57 -8.87 -20.15
C ILE A 171 20.56 -10.02 -19.98
N MET A 172 21.32 -10.30 -21.03
CA MET A 172 22.05 -11.56 -21.23
C MET A 172 23.43 -11.57 -20.58
N ASP A 173 24.07 -10.40 -20.47
CA ASP A 173 25.48 -10.25 -20.09
C ASP A 173 25.75 -9.09 -19.11
N PHE A 174 24.71 -8.55 -18.47
CA PHE A 174 24.81 -7.41 -17.55
C PHE A 174 25.96 -7.56 -16.53
N ASN A 175 26.94 -6.68 -16.61
CA ASN A 175 28.09 -6.66 -15.72
C ASN A 175 28.36 -5.26 -15.15
N PRO A 176 27.98 -4.98 -13.89
CA PRO A 176 28.21 -3.68 -13.28
C PRO A 176 29.70 -3.38 -13.03
N ALA A 177 30.59 -4.38 -13.16
CA ALA A 177 32.03 -4.16 -13.09
C ALA A 177 32.60 -3.53 -14.37
N ASP A 178 31.97 -3.78 -15.51
CA ASP A 178 32.34 -3.21 -16.81
C ASP A 178 31.76 -1.80 -17.00
N GLY A 179 30.73 -1.47 -16.22
CA GLY A 179 30.15 -0.14 -16.11
C GLY A 179 28.66 -0.10 -16.38
N ASP A 180 28.07 -1.26 -16.69
CA ASP A 180 26.67 -1.41 -17.05
C ASP A 180 25.71 -0.90 -15.99
N ARG A 181 24.63 -0.26 -16.46
CA ARG A 181 23.62 0.35 -15.61
C ARG A 181 22.22 0.10 -16.11
N ILE A 182 21.32 -0.08 -15.16
CA ILE A 182 19.89 -0.08 -15.37
C ILE A 182 19.37 1.34 -15.21
N ASP A 183 18.63 1.82 -16.21
CA ASP A 183 17.95 3.11 -16.17
C ASP A 183 16.46 2.89 -15.89
N LEU A 184 16.02 3.28 -14.69
CA LEU A 184 14.63 3.15 -14.24
C LEU A 184 13.77 4.37 -14.58
N SER A 185 14.28 5.38 -15.30
CA SER A 185 13.57 6.65 -15.50
C SER A 185 12.16 6.47 -16.10
N LEU A 186 12.02 5.52 -17.03
CA LEU A 186 10.73 5.21 -17.68
C LEU A 186 9.79 4.38 -16.78
N VAL A 187 10.33 3.63 -15.82
CA VAL A 187 9.56 2.88 -14.82
C VAL A 187 8.98 3.82 -13.77
N LEU A 188 9.81 4.73 -13.24
CA LEU A 188 9.49 5.54 -12.06
C LEU A 188 8.28 6.47 -12.28
N GLY A 189 8.16 7.05 -13.48
CA GLY A 189 7.01 7.90 -13.84
C GLY A 189 5.67 7.15 -13.90
N ASN A 190 5.70 5.82 -13.92
CA ASN A 190 4.51 4.96 -13.95
C ASN A 190 4.21 4.31 -12.59
N LEU A 191 5.03 4.54 -11.56
CA LEU A 191 4.77 4.06 -10.20
C LEU A 191 3.74 4.96 -9.52
N ARG A 192 2.67 4.35 -8.98
CA ARG A 192 1.62 5.10 -8.31
C ARG A 192 2.13 5.71 -7.00
N GLU A 193 1.89 7.02 -6.84
CA GLU A 193 2.26 7.78 -5.64
C GLU A 193 3.76 7.74 -5.29
N PHE A 194 4.63 7.50 -6.28
CA PHE A 194 6.06 7.63 -6.10
C PHE A 194 6.44 9.09 -5.84
N ASP A 195 7.14 9.33 -4.75
CA ASP A 195 7.48 10.66 -4.21
C ASP A 195 8.88 11.15 -4.59
N GLY A 196 9.61 10.36 -5.38
CA GLY A 196 10.98 10.68 -5.82
C GLY A 196 12.07 10.12 -4.92
N GLY A 197 11.74 9.31 -3.90
CA GLY A 197 12.71 8.62 -3.04
C GLY A 197 13.42 7.44 -3.70
N ASN A 198 13.99 6.56 -2.87
CA ASN A 198 14.55 5.29 -3.34
C ASN A 198 13.40 4.29 -3.59
N PRO A 199 13.21 3.79 -4.82
CA PRO A 199 12.12 2.87 -5.14
C PRO A 199 12.41 1.42 -4.69
N LEU A 200 13.67 1.09 -4.37
CA LEU A 200 14.05 -0.26 -3.93
C LEU A 200 13.52 -0.56 -2.53
N GLY A 201 13.08 -1.80 -2.32
CA GLY A 201 12.39 -2.28 -1.13
C GLY A 201 10.89 -2.07 -1.25
N ARG A 202 10.46 -0.83 -1.49
CA ARG A 202 9.04 -0.47 -1.54
C ARG A 202 8.36 -0.82 -2.86
N TYR A 203 8.91 -0.39 -4.00
CA TYR A 203 8.29 -0.61 -5.31
C TYR A 203 9.03 -1.67 -6.13
N LEU A 204 10.33 -1.81 -5.91
CA LEU A 204 11.23 -2.66 -6.68
C LEU A 204 12.06 -3.53 -5.73
N TRP A 205 12.30 -4.79 -6.09
CA TRP A 205 13.21 -5.65 -5.31
C TRP A 205 13.83 -6.72 -6.20
N PHE A 206 14.83 -7.41 -5.69
CA PHE A 206 15.48 -8.51 -6.39
C PHE A 206 15.00 -9.86 -5.86
N VAL A 207 14.84 -10.82 -6.76
CA VAL A 207 14.65 -12.23 -6.43
C VAL A 207 15.74 -13.02 -7.13
N GLN A 208 16.53 -13.78 -6.37
CA GLN A 208 17.51 -14.71 -6.95
C GLN A 208 16.76 -15.95 -7.49
N ASP A 209 16.91 -16.24 -8.79
CA ASP A 209 16.33 -17.38 -9.49
C ASP A 209 17.45 -18.23 -10.11
N GLY A 210 17.95 -19.21 -9.34
CA GLY A 210 19.13 -19.97 -9.72
C GLY A 210 20.36 -19.07 -9.88
N SER A 211 21.00 -19.09 -11.06
CA SER A 211 22.13 -18.22 -11.40
C SER A 211 21.72 -16.79 -11.80
N ASP A 212 20.43 -16.55 -12.00
CA ASP A 212 19.92 -15.29 -12.55
C ASP A 212 19.29 -14.45 -11.44
N THR A 213 19.17 -13.15 -11.68
CA THR A 213 18.42 -12.24 -10.80
C THR A 213 17.20 -11.70 -11.53
N LEU A 214 16.05 -11.74 -10.88
CA LEU A 214 14.83 -11.08 -11.33
C LEU A 214 14.73 -9.73 -10.64
N LEU A 215 14.64 -8.65 -11.42
CA LEU A 215 14.21 -7.35 -10.91
C LEU A 215 12.68 -7.33 -10.95
N MET A 216 12.08 -7.37 -9.76
CA MET A 216 10.64 -7.33 -9.56
C MET A 216 10.14 -5.90 -9.44
N VAL A 217 8.90 -5.66 -9.85
CA VAL A 217 8.19 -4.40 -9.64
C VAL A 217 6.77 -4.66 -9.14
N ASN A 218 6.32 -3.83 -8.20
CA ASN A 218 4.92 -3.66 -7.88
C ASN A 218 4.56 -2.17 -8.07
N PRO A 219 3.91 -1.81 -9.19
CA PRO A 219 3.62 -0.42 -9.53
C PRO A 219 2.48 0.19 -8.71
N ASP A 220 1.67 -0.65 -8.06
CA ASP A 220 0.58 -0.22 -7.18
C ASP A 220 0.56 -1.07 -5.90
N GLN A 221 1.59 -0.89 -5.07
CA GLN A 221 1.65 -1.45 -3.71
C GLN A 221 0.41 -1.06 -2.88
N LEU A 222 -0.30 0.00 -3.26
CA LEU A 222 -1.39 0.62 -2.51
C LEU A 222 -2.76 0.08 -2.92
N SER A 223 -2.86 -0.80 -3.91
CA SER A 223 -4.15 -1.34 -4.33
C SER A 223 -4.69 -2.32 -3.29
N ILE A 224 -5.66 -1.86 -2.50
CA ILE A 224 -6.47 -2.68 -1.58
C ILE A 224 -7.21 -3.83 -2.29
N ASN A 225 -7.32 -3.79 -3.62
CA ASN A 225 -7.96 -4.82 -4.43
C ASN A 225 -6.97 -5.80 -5.08
N ASN A 226 -5.65 -5.64 -4.87
CA ASN A 226 -4.63 -6.38 -5.62
C ASN A 226 -4.80 -6.29 -7.16
N ASP A 227 -5.32 -5.16 -7.69
CA ASP A 227 -5.58 -5.00 -9.12
C ASP A 227 -4.31 -5.17 -9.99
N VAL A 228 -3.13 -5.01 -9.39
CA VAL A 228 -1.83 -5.29 -10.02
C VAL A 228 -0.96 -6.14 -9.08
N ALA A 229 -0.73 -7.40 -9.45
CA ALA A 229 0.21 -8.27 -8.75
C ALA A 229 1.67 -7.88 -9.05
N PRO A 230 2.60 -8.08 -8.10
CA PRO A 230 4.03 -8.09 -8.37
C PRO A 230 4.40 -8.84 -9.65
N THR A 231 5.29 -8.25 -10.44
CA THR A 231 5.76 -8.86 -11.69
C THR A 231 7.27 -8.75 -11.86
N ILE A 232 7.78 -9.45 -12.87
CA ILE A 232 9.16 -9.33 -13.31
C ILE A 232 9.25 -8.15 -14.28
N LEU A 233 10.05 -7.15 -13.92
CA LEU A 233 10.41 -6.04 -14.79
C LEU A 233 11.51 -6.46 -15.78
N ALA A 234 12.54 -7.14 -15.28
CA ALA A 234 13.64 -7.68 -16.09
C ALA A 234 14.26 -8.92 -15.44
N ARG A 235 14.83 -9.81 -16.26
CA ARG A 235 15.71 -10.89 -15.83
C ARG A 235 17.14 -10.55 -16.22
N LEU A 236 18.06 -10.64 -15.26
CA LEU A 236 19.49 -10.46 -15.44
C LEU A 236 20.16 -11.84 -15.42
N LYS A 237 20.63 -12.31 -16.57
CA LYS A 237 21.21 -13.65 -16.73
C LYS A 237 22.59 -13.73 -16.07
N GLY A 238 22.80 -14.78 -15.27
CA GLY A 238 24.10 -15.02 -14.61
C GLY A 238 24.50 -13.99 -13.56
N VAL A 239 23.61 -13.06 -13.19
CA VAL A 239 23.87 -12.02 -12.21
C VAL A 239 23.41 -12.47 -10.82
N THR A 240 24.26 -12.25 -9.82
CA THR A 240 23.90 -12.47 -8.42
C THR A 240 23.30 -11.19 -7.82
N ALA A 241 22.14 -11.27 -7.17
CA ALA A 241 21.43 -10.09 -6.67
C ALA A 241 22.28 -9.25 -5.70
N SER A 242 23.14 -9.90 -4.90
CA SER A 242 24.04 -9.22 -3.96
C SER A 242 25.20 -8.47 -4.61
N SER A 243 25.50 -8.71 -5.90
CA SER A 243 26.51 -7.92 -6.63
C SER A 243 25.94 -6.61 -7.17
N LEU A 244 24.62 -6.41 -7.13
CA LEU A 244 23.96 -5.18 -7.56
C LEU A 244 24.07 -4.14 -6.45
N THR A 245 24.87 -3.10 -6.70
CA THR A 245 25.03 -1.95 -5.80
C THR A 245 24.42 -0.69 -6.44
N ALA A 246 24.53 0.45 -5.78
CA ALA A 246 24.09 1.73 -6.36
C ALA A 246 24.69 2.01 -7.75
N SER A 247 25.89 1.51 -8.05
CA SER A 247 26.52 1.71 -9.36
C SER A 247 25.80 1.00 -10.51
N ALA A 248 25.01 -0.05 -10.21
CA ALA A 248 24.23 -0.78 -11.20
C ALA A 248 23.02 0.01 -11.71
N PHE A 249 22.77 1.21 -11.17
CA PHE A 249 21.66 2.07 -11.58
C PHE A 249 22.16 3.43 -12.04
N VAL A 250 21.58 3.95 -13.12
CA VAL A 250 21.87 5.33 -13.58
C VAL A 250 21.56 6.34 -12.48
N GLN A 251 20.49 6.11 -11.72
CA GLN A 251 20.03 6.97 -10.63
C GLN A 251 20.85 6.84 -9.33
N GLY A 252 21.70 5.81 -9.20
CA GLY A 252 22.50 5.61 -8.00
C GLY A 252 21.70 5.13 -6.77
N TYR A 253 20.63 4.37 -6.96
CA TYR A 253 19.77 3.93 -5.86
C TYR A 253 20.49 2.99 -4.88
N ASP A 254 20.42 3.31 -3.59
CA ASP A 254 21.03 2.50 -2.55
C ASP A 254 20.34 1.13 -2.44
N THR A 255 21.06 0.06 -2.76
CA THR A 255 20.55 -1.31 -2.67
C THR A 255 20.68 -1.90 -1.26
N ALA A 256 21.49 -1.30 -0.37
CA ALA A 256 21.66 -1.77 1.00
C ALA A 256 20.35 -1.66 1.81
N ILE A 257 19.45 -0.77 1.40
CA ILE A 257 18.13 -0.61 2.00
C ILE A 257 17.27 -1.87 1.85
N LEU A 258 17.51 -2.72 0.84
CA LEU A 258 16.75 -3.96 0.61
C LEU A 258 16.83 -4.94 1.78
N ALA A 259 17.93 -4.92 2.55
CA ALA A 259 18.07 -5.73 3.76
C ALA A 259 17.12 -5.28 4.89
N GLN A 260 16.67 -4.03 4.85
CA GLN A 260 15.77 -3.45 5.85
C GLN A 260 14.29 -3.65 5.47
N PHE A 261 13.98 -3.79 4.18
CA PHE A 261 12.64 -3.98 3.62
C PHE A 261 12.23 -5.46 3.49
N GLN A 262 12.89 -6.37 4.21
CA GLN A 262 12.52 -7.79 4.21
C GLN A 262 11.22 -7.99 4.97
N PRO A 263 10.14 -8.48 4.33
CA PRO A 263 8.89 -8.82 5.02
C PRO A 263 9.16 -9.79 6.17
N GLN A 264 8.63 -9.48 7.34
CA GLN A 264 8.70 -10.31 8.52
C GLN A 264 7.32 -10.84 8.87
N THR A 265 7.29 -12.04 9.45
CA THR A 265 6.12 -12.51 10.18
C THR A 265 6.50 -12.57 11.65
N VAL A 266 5.87 -11.71 12.45
CA VAL A 266 6.07 -11.64 13.89
C VAL A 266 4.82 -12.18 14.56
N THR A 267 4.98 -13.11 15.48
CA THR A 267 3.86 -13.79 16.14
C THR A 267 4.05 -13.73 17.65
N GLY A 268 3.08 -13.16 18.35
CA GLY A 268 2.98 -13.17 19.79
C GLY A 268 2.44 -14.51 20.30
N GLY A 269 2.43 -14.62 21.62
CA GLY A 269 2.02 -15.79 22.37
C GLY A 269 0.61 -15.65 22.93
N SER A 270 0.46 -16.05 24.19
CA SER A 270 -0.82 -16.05 24.89
C SER A 270 -0.89 -15.00 26.01
N GLY A 271 -0.04 -13.99 25.95
CA GLY A 271 0.04 -12.93 26.95
C GLY A 271 0.19 -11.60 26.24
N HIS A 272 0.23 -10.51 27.00
CA HIS A 272 0.37 -9.18 26.43
C HIS A 272 1.74 -8.97 25.78
N ASP A 273 1.77 -8.93 24.46
CA ASP A 273 3.00 -8.80 23.68
C ASP A 273 3.22 -7.39 23.16
N ASN A 274 4.48 -7.04 22.93
CA ASN A 274 4.88 -5.82 22.21
C ASN A 274 5.65 -6.23 20.96
N LEU A 275 4.96 -6.22 19.81
CA LEU A 275 5.48 -6.66 18.54
C LEU A 275 5.81 -5.47 17.66
N SER A 276 6.93 -5.56 16.94
CA SER A 276 7.35 -4.54 15.98
C SER A 276 7.86 -5.18 14.71
N GLY A 277 7.36 -4.72 13.57
CA GLY A 277 7.89 -5.01 12.24
C GLY A 277 9.10 -4.13 11.90
N ALA A 278 9.61 -4.33 10.70
CA ALA A 278 10.77 -3.68 10.12
C ALA A 278 10.34 -2.60 9.11
N ARG A 279 11.03 -2.49 7.97
CA ARG A 279 10.68 -1.54 6.91
C ARG A 279 9.91 -2.18 5.76
N GLY A 280 9.66 -3.49 5.82
CA GLY A 280 9.01 -4.28 4.78
C GLY A 280 7.49 -4.36 4.98
N ASN A 281 6.80 -5.04 4.07
CA ASN A 281 5.37 -5.33 4.26
C ASN A 281 5.22 -6.48 5.25
N ASP A 282 5.06 -6.16 6.53
CA ASP A 282 5.15 -7.13 7.61
C ASP A 282 3.79 -7.74 7.94
N SER A 283 3.82 -8.93 8.56
CA SER A 283 2.63 -9.59 9.11
C SER A 283 2.81 -9.78 10.61
N LEU A 284 2.03 -9.04 11.39
CA LEU A 284 2.01 -9.12 12.83
C LEU A 284 0.79 -9.90 13.27
N LEU A 285 0.98 -10.94 14.07
CA LEU A 285 -0.06 -11.75 14.68
C LEU A 285 0.09 -11.62 16.20
N GLY A 286 -0.77 -10.85 16.85
CA GLY A 286 -0.73 -10.61 18.29
C GLY A 286 -0.94 -11.90 19.09
N GLY A 287 -2.08 -12.56 18.90
CA GLY A 287 -2.35 -13.85 19.54
C GLY A 287 -3.46 -13.72 20.56
N GLU A 288 -3.24 -14.20 21.79
CA GLU A 288 -4.18 -13.99 22.89
C GLU A 288 -3.60 -12.98 23.88
N GLY A 289 -4.49 -12.20 24.49
CA GLY A 289 -4.11 -11.12 25.37
C GLY A 289 -3.99 -9.82 24.61
N SER A 290 -4.18 -8.73 25.32
CA SER A 290 -4.05 -7.39 24.75
C SER A 290 -2.61 -7.15 24.30
N ASP A 291 -2.38 -6.87 23.02
CA ASP A 291 -1.07 -6.63 22.39
C ASP A 291 -0.81 -5.19 21.92
N LEU A 292 0.46 -4.78 21.86
CA LEU A 292 0.91 -3.54 21.22
C LEU A 292 1.67 -3.89 19.94
N LEU A 293 1.17 -3.40 18.80
CA LEU A 293 1.59 -3.83 17.47
C LEU A 293 2.10 -2.60 16.69
N THR A 294 3.35 -2.61 16.27
CA THR A 294 3.93 -1.54 15.45
C THR A 294 4.37 -2.12 14.12
N GLY A 295 3.63 -1.84 13.04
CA GLY A 295 3.95 -2.37 11.71
C GLY A 295 5.34 -1.96 11.21
N GLY A 296 5.70 -0.70 11.45
CA GLY A 296 6.98 -0.15 11.00
C GLY A 296 6.78 0.69 9.75
N THR A 297 7.59 0.48 8.72
CA THR A 297 7.35 1.08 7.39
C THR A 297 6.95 -0.02 6.41
N GLY A 298 6.22 0.29 5.33
CA GLY A 298 5.64 -0.73 4.44
C GLY A 298 4.11 -0.72 4.46
N ASN A 299 3.50 -1.74 3.88
CA ASN A 299 2.05 -1.98 3.96
C ASN A 299 1.84 -3.23 4.81
N ASP A 300 1.48 -3.04 6.07
CA ASP A 300 1.52 -4.10 7.06
C ASP A 300 0.14 -4.76 7.22
N MET A 301 0.15 -6.07 7.50
CA MET A 301 -1.03 -6.81 7.95
C MET A 301 -0.92 -7.05 9.45
N ILE A 302 -1.76 -6.40 10.22
CA ILE A 302 -1.75 -6.47 11.68
C ILE A 302 -3.01 -7.19 12.15
N HIS A 303 -2.84 -8.31 12.83
CA HIS A 303 -3.91 -9.04 13.49
C HIS A 303 -3.71 -8.89 14.99
N GLY A 304 -4.66 -8.29 15.69
CA GLY A 304 -4.62 -8.19 17.15
C GLY A 304 -4.83 -9.57 17.76
N GLY A 305 -6.04 -10.09 17.63
CA GLY A 305 -6.37 -11.42 18.12
C GLY A 305 -7.39 -11.34 19.24
N GLY A 306 -7.12 -11.97 20.37
CA GLY A 306 -8.00 -11.92 21.54
C GLY A 306 -7.54 -10.87 22.55
N GLY A 307 -8.45 -10.05 23.07
CA GLY A 307 -8.13 -8.98 24.03
C GLY A 307 -8.39 -7.60 23.44
N ILE A 308 -7.78 -6.56 24.02
CA ILE A 308 -7.85 -5.19 23.50
C ILE A 308 -6.49 -4.78 22.92
N ASP A 309 -6.39 -4.83 21.60
CA ASP A 309 -5.15 -4.62 20.88
C ASP A 309 -4.98 -3.17 20.44
N ALA A 310 -3.73 -2.70 20.44
CA ALA A 310 -3.38 -1.40 19.92
C ALA A 310 -2.36 -1.48 18.80
N ALA A 311 -2.62 -0.76 17.70
CA ALA A 311 -1.65 -0.54 16.65
C ALA A 311 -1.05 0.87 16.74
N ARG A 312 0.29 0.97 16.68
CA ARG A 312 1.03 2.23 16.73
C ARG A 312 1.50 2.64 15.35
N PHE A 313 1.28 3.92 15.02
CA PHE A 313 1.74 4.57 13.81
C PHE A 313 2.55 5.81 14.18
N ALA A 314 3.79 5.88 13.67
CA ALA A 314 4.66 7.03 13.87
C ALA A 314 4.34 8.09 12.80
N ALA A 315 3.72 9.23 13.15
CA ALA A 315 3.66 10.35 12.23
C ALA A 315 4.93 11.22 12.37
N PRO A 316 5.55 11.68 11.28
CA PRO A 316 6.62 12.65 11.36
C PRO A 316 6.07 13.98 11.92
N PRO A 317 6.82 14.70 12.76
CA PRO A 317 6.39 15.99 13.35
C PRO A 317 6.00 17.10 12.37
N GLN A 318 6.22 16.91 11.05
CA GLN A 318 6.15 17.96 10.03
C GLN A 318 5.00 17.82 9.04
N HIS A 319 4.24 16.72 9.06
CA HIS A 319 3.03 16.55 8.25
C HIS A 319 1.82 16.48 9.18
N GLY A 320 1.07 17.58 9.27
CA GLY A 320 -0.07 17.68 10.18
C GLY A 320 -1.06 16.53 9.96
N SER A 321 -1.10 15.57 10.89
CA SER A 321 -2.19 14.62 11.14
C SER A 321 -2.94 14.12 9.90
N SER A 322 -2.26 13.61 8.87
CA SER A 322 -2.92 13.01 7.71
C SER A 322 -3.01 11.48 7.80
N THR A 323 -3.21 10.93 9.00
CA THR A 323 -3.53 9.51 9.13
C THR A 323 -5.02 9.31 8.82
N PHE A 324 -5.33 8.58 7.76
CA PHE A 324 -6.71 8.26 7.41
C PHE A 324 -7.07 6.87 7.92
N VAL A 325 -8.13 6.79 8.71
CA VAL A 325 -8.67 5.54 9.24
C VAL A 325 -10.00 5.27 8.56
N SER A 326 -10.16 4.12 7.92
CA SER A 326 -11.38 3.74 7.22
C SER A 326 -11.75 2.28 7.52
N PRO A 327 -12.97 2.00 8.02
CA PRO A 327 -13.45 0.62 8.08
C PRO A 327 -13.66 0.09 6.65
N ILE A 328 -13.20 -1.13 6.40
CA ILE A 328 -13.31 -1.82 5.11
C ILE A 328 -13.82 -3.25 5.31
N ILE A 329 -14.30 -3.85 4.23
CA ILE A 329 -14.53 -5.29 4.13
C ILE A 329 -13.55 -5.80 3.07
N ASP A 330 -12.72 -6.77 3.42
CA ASP A 330 -11.76 -7.36 2.49
C ASP A 330 -12.44 -8.21 1.41
N THR A 331 -11.66 -8.72 0.45
CA THR A 331 -12.17 -9.56 -0.65
C THR A 331 -12.73 -10.92 -0.17
N ASN A 332 -12.41 -11.33 1.05
CA ASN A 332 -12.89 -12.56 1.68
C ASN A 332 -14.13 -12.31 2.56
N GLY A 333 -14.58 -11.06 2.71
CA GLY A 333 -15.72 -10.68 3.54
C GLY A 333 -15.38 -10.40 5.01
N ASN A 334 -14.09 -10.36 5.38
CA ASN A 334 -13.66 -10.03 6.73
C ASN A 334 -13.72 -8.52 6.96
N GLN A 335 -14.10 -8.11 8.17
CA GLN A 335 -14.00 -6.72 8.57
C GLN A 335 -12.56 -6.37 8.93
N ALA A 336 -12.09 -5.22 8.44
CA ALA A 336 -10.79 -4.68 8.78
C ALA A 336 -10.84 -3.16 8.90
N VAL A 337 -9.80 -2.59 9.47
CA VAL A 337 -9.55 -1.15 9.47
C VAL A 337 -8.35 -0.90 8.59
N LEU A 338 -8.53 -0.06 7.57
CA LEU A 338 -7.43 0.44 6.77
C LEU A 338 -6.91 1.73 7.40
N VAL A 339 -5.62 1.73 7.75
CA VAL A 339 -4.89 2.91 8.19
C VAL A 339 -3.96 3.36 7.07
N THR A 340 -4.01 4.63 6.70
CA THR A 340 -3.05 5.23 5.76
C THR A 340 -2.22 6.24 6.50
N ASP A 341 -0.93 6.01 6.67
CA ASP A 341 -0.02 6.90 7.37
C ASP A 341 1.08 7.45 6.44
N TYR A 342 1.50 8.69 6.67
CA TYR A 342 2.49 9.36 5.82
C TYR A 342 3.83 9.37 6.54
N ARG A 343 4.80 8.59 6.05
CA ARG A 343 6.13 8.40 6.67
C ARG A 343 7.22 9.12 5.86
N ILE A 344 8.43 9.21 6.43
CA ILE A 344 9.56 9.91 5.78
C ILE A 344 10.09 9.17 4.54
N ASP A 345 9.82 7.86 4.46
CA ASP A 345 10.06 6.98 3.32
C ASP A 345 8.77 6.68 2.51
N GLY A 346 7.74 7.48 2.76
CA GLY A 346 6.50 7.58 1.99
C GLY A 346 5.27 6.98 2.67
N VAL A 347 4.16 6.87 1.94
CA VAL A 347 2.85 6.47 2.49
C VAL A 347 2.76 4.96 2.74
N GLY A 348 2.44 4.57 3.97
CA GLY A 348 2.06 3.21 4.35
C GLY A 348 0.54 3.03 4.35
N ARG A 349 0.06 1.85 3.93
CA ARG A 349 -1.34 1.45 4.04
C ARG A 349 -1.43 0.11 4.76
N ASP A 350 -1.82 0.16 6.02
CA ASP A 350 -1.83 -0.98 6.91
C ASP A 350 -3.26 -1.51 7.07
N MET A 351 -3.40 -2.83 6.99
CA MET A 351 -4.67 -3.53 7.20
C MET A 351 -4.69 -4.14 8.60
N LEU A 352 -5.64 -3.69 9.41
CA LEU A 352 -5.77 -4.08 10.81
C LEU A 352 -7.01 -4.96 10.97
N TYR A 353 -6.84 -6.14 11.55
CA TYR A 353 -7.88 -7.11 11.85
C TYR A 353 -7.95 -7.33 13.35
N GLY A 354 -9.12 -7.13 13.96
CA GLY A 354 -9.28 -7.29 15.41
C GLY A 354 -8.32 -6.40 16.20
N VAL A 355 -8.18 -5.13 15.78
CA VAL A 355 -7.43 -4.11 16.53
C VAL A 355 -8.40 -3.01 16.94
N GLU A 356 -8.46 -2.73 18.23
CA GLU A 356 -9.47 -1.86 18.82
C GLU A 356 -8.98 -0.41 18.94
N VAL A 357 -7.68 -0.24 19.13
CA VAL A 357 -7.06 1.05 19.49
C VAL A 357 -5.97 1.43 18.50
N GLY A 358 -6.01 2.67 17.99
CA GLY A 358 -4.94 3.27 17.20
C GLY A 358 -4.16 4.27 18.05
N ILE A 359 -2.83 4.16 18.04
CA ILE A 359 -1.92 5.12 18.66
C ILE A 359 -1.24 5.90 17.55
N PHE A 360 -1.66 7.14 17.37
CA PHE A 360 -1.14 8.07 16.36
C PHE A 360 -0.34 9.16 17.06
N ASP A 361 0.99 9.11 16.95
CA ASP A 361 1.90 9.92 17.78
C ASP A 361 1.64 9.68 19.29
N ASN A 362 1.12 10.70 19.97
CA ASN A 362 0.74 10.66 21.38
C ASN A 362 -0.79 10.66 21.56
N ARG A 363 -1.57 10.36 20.52
CA ARG A 363 -3.04 10.32 20.56
C ARG A 363 -3.53 8.88 20.46
N ILE A 364 -4.33 8.48 21.44
CA ILE A 364 -5.00 7.19 21.47
C ILE A 364 -6.43 7.38 20.97
N VAL A 365 -6.83 6.59 19.97
CA VAL A 365 -8.13 6.69 19.33
C VAL A 365 -8.73 5.30 19.17
N PRO A 366 -9.93 5.02 19.71
CA PRO A 366 -10.69 3.84 19.34
C PRO A 366 -10.92 3.78 17.83
N LEU A 367 -10.51 2.70 17.17
CA LEU A 367 -10.64 2.49 15.73
C LEU A 367 -12.09 2.18 15.33
N THR A 368 -12.84 1.57 16.25
CA THR A 368 -14.30 1.58 16.22
C THR A 368 -14.78 2.78 17.02
N ALA A 369 -15.39 3.75 16.33
CA ALA A 369 -15.98 4.91 16.98
C ALA A 369 -17.01 4.45 18.05
N PRO A 370 -16.88 4.90 19.31
CA PRO A 370 -17.90 4.66 20.31
C PRO A 370 -19.26 5.13 19.79
N GLY A 371 -20.31 4.35 20.06
CA GLY A 371 -21.63 4.68 19.56
C GLY A 371 -22.07 6.09 19.98
N LYS A 372 -22.37 6.97 19.01
CA LYS A 372 -23.07 8.22 19.30
C LYS A 372 -24.37 7.88 19.99
N TRP A 373 -24.57 8.44 21.17
CA TRP A 373 -25.74 8.15 21.97
C TRP A 373 -27.01 8.45 21.17
N SER A 374 -27.75 7.41 20.79
CA SER A 374 -29.08 7.54 20.19
C SER A 374 -30.12 7.55 21.30
N LEU A 375 -31.22 8.28 21.09
CA LEU A 375 -32.33 8.42 22.05
C LEU A 375 -33.00 7.09 22.46
N ASN A 376 -32.67 5.97 21.81
CA ASN A 376 -33.41 4.70 21.86
C ASN A 376 -32.64 3.52 22.49
N GLN A 377 -31.52 3.75 23.18
CA GLN A 377 -30.86 2.67 23.93
C GLN A 377 -31.78 2.17 25.07
N PRO A 378 -32.05 0.85 25.18
CA PRO A 378 -32.89 0.29 26.23
C PRO A 378 -32.22 0.54 27.60
N TYR A 379 -32.83 1.41 28.38
CA TYR A 379 -32.32 1.89 29.66
C TYR A 379 -32.84 1.04 30.82
N ASP A 380 -31.95 0.56 31.68
CA ASP A 380 -32.30 -0.20 32.89
C ASP A 380 -33.01 0.70 33.94
N PRO A 381 -34.26 0.41 34.33
CA PRO A 381 -35.00 1.16 35.36
C PRO A 381 -34.30 1.24 36.72
N ALA A 382 -33.33 0.35 37.03
CA ALA A 382 -32.58 0.39 38.29
C ALA A 382 -31.58 1.56 38.41
N GLN A 383 -31.34 2.30 37.32
CA GLN A 383 -30.33 3.37 37.23
C GLN A 383 -30.93 4.79 37.20
N PHE A 384 -32.26 4.90 37.06
CA PHE A 384 -33.00 6.16 37.21
C PHE A 384 -33.64 6.18 38.60
N ASP A 385 -33.22 7.12 39.45
CA ASP A 385 -33.88 7.29 40.74
C ASP A 385 -35.19 8.04 40.54
N GLU A 386 -36.23 7.27 40.22
CA GLU A 386 -37.60 7.72 40.01
C GLU A 386 -38.10 8.55 41.21
N GLY A 387 -37.78 8.12 42.43
CA GLY A 387 -38.18 8.82 43.65
C GLY A 387 -37.55 10.21 43.74
N THR A 388 -36.25 10.30 43.47
CA THR A 388 -35.53 11.58 43.45
C THR A 388 -35.99 12.48 42.31
N TYR A 389 -36.27 11.94 41.12
CA TYR A 389 -36.74 12.73 39.98
C TYR A 389 -38.10 13.35 40.20
N LEU A 390 -39.06 12.54 40.67
CA LEU A 390 -40.40 13.01 40.93
C LEU A 390 -40.45 13.98 42.12
N SER A 391 -39.49 13.88 43.05
CA SER A 391 -39.31 14.84 44.14
C SER A 391 -38.74 16.18 43.65
N LEU A 392 -37.76 16.16 42.74
CA LEU A 392 -37.17 17.36 42.13
C LEU A 392 -38.13 18.09 41.19
N TYR A 393 -39.03 17.35 40.53
CA TYR A 393 -39.95 17.88 39.52
C TYR A 393 -41.42 17.49 39.82
N PRO A 394 -42.10 18.21 40.74
CA PRO A 394 -43.46 17.90 41.15
C PRO A 394 -44.51 17.99 40.04
N ASP A 395 -44.25 18.79 39.01
CA ASP A 395 -45.07 18.89 37.80
C ASP A 395 -45.04 17.57 37.01
N VAL A 396 -43.87 16.95 36.91
CA VAL A 396 -43.73 15.61 36.30
C VAL A 396 -44.38 14.53 37.16
N ALA A 397 -44.23 14.59 38.48
CA ALA A 397 -44.90 13.67 39.39
C ALA A 397 -46.43 13.69 39.22
N THR A 398 -46.98 14.88 39.00
CA THR A 398 -48.41 15.06 38.71
C THR A 398 -48.79 14.44 37.36
N ALA A 399 -47.98 14.64 36.33
CA ALA A 399 -48.23 14.08 34.99
C ALA A 399 -48.16 12.53 34.98
N VAL A 400 -47.23 11.95 35.75
CA VAL A 400 -47.11 10.49 35.93
C VAL A 400 -48.28 9.93 36.73
N ALA A 401 -48.69 10.59 37.82
CA ALA A 401 -49.88 10.19 38.58
C ALA A 401 -51.17 10.26 37.75
N ALA A 402 -51.24 11.22 36.82
CA ALA A 402 -52.33 11.35 35.85
C ALA A 402 -52.22 10.36 34.66
N ARG A 403 -51.21 9.49 34.65
CA ARG A 403 -50.93 8.51 33.57
C ARG A 403 -50.70 9.13 32.19
N GLN A 404 -50.26 10.38 32.14
CA GLN A 404 -49.82 11.03 30.90
C GLN A 404 -48.44 10.50 30.47
N PHE A 405 -47.67 10.05 31.45
CA PHE A 405 -46.43 9.28 31.30
C PHE A 405 -46.53 8.05 32.22
N ALA A 406 -46.00 6.92 31.77
CA ALA A 406 -45.88 5.68 32.51
C ALA A 406 -44.90 5.79 33.70
N SER A 407 -43.91 6.68 33.62
CA SER A 407 -42.95 6.99 34.68
C SER A 407 -42.31 8.36 34.52
N GLY A 408 -41.70 8.89 35.58
CA GLY A 408 -40.84 10.06 35.57
C GLY A 408 -39.64 9.86 34.65
N GLN A 409 -39.12 8.62 34.60
CA GLN A 409 -38.12 8.20 33.62
C GLN A 409 -38.60 8.45 32.18
N GLU A 410 -39.80 7.99 31.80
CA GLU A 410 -40.33 8.20 30.45
C GLU A 410 -40.45 9.69 30.12
N HIS A 411 -40.96 10.50 31.05
CA HIS A 411 -41.01 11.95 30.87
C HIS A 411 -39.61 12.56 30.68
N TYR A 412 -38.64 12.18 31.51
CA TYR A 412 -37.28 12.71 31.42
C TYR A 412 -36.67 12.45 30.04
N LEU A 413 -36.86 11.24 29.52
CA LEU A 413 -36.39 10.82 28.21
C LEU A 413 -37.09 11.60 27.08
N ALA A 414 -38.40 11.81 27.18
CA ALA A 414 -39.20 12.45 26.14
C ALA A 414 -39.08 13.98 26.11
N TYR A 415 -38.97 14.63 27.27
CA TYR A 415 -39.07 16.10 27.40
C TYR A 415 -38.08 16.70 28.41
N GLY A 416 -37.81 16.02 29.52
CA GLY A 416 -37.02 16.61 30.62
C GLY A 416 -35.61 17.07 30.20
N ARG A 417 -34.98 16.41 29.23
CA ARG A 417 -33.65 16.78 28.69
C ARG A 417 -33.65 18.13 27.96
N THR A 418 -34.64 18.37 27.11
CA THR A 418 -34.73 19.60 26.32
C THR A 418 -35.21 20.78 27.16
N GLU A 419 -35.91 20.49 28.26
CA GLU A 419 -36.31 21.46 29.28
C GLU A 419 -35.17 21.81 30.26
N GLY A 420 -33.98 21.21 30.10
CA GLY A 420 -32.82 21.48 30.96
C GLY A 420 -32.94 20.90 32.37
N ARG A 421 -33.79 19.89 32.58
CA ARG A 421 -33.94 19.22 33.87
C ARG A 421 -32.75 18.31 34.14
N LEU A 422 -32.32 18.25 35.40
CA LEU A 422 -31.26 17.37 35.86
C LEU A 422 -31.76 15.93 35.86
N SER A 423 -30.97 15.02 35.28
CA SER A 423 -31.16 13.58 35.47
C SER A 423 -30.71 13.21 36.87
N PRO A 424 -31.57 12.65 37.74
CA PRO A 424 -31.13 11.89 38.90
C PRO A 424 -30.87 10.47 38.41
N ALA A 425 -30.02 10.37 37.40
CA ALA A 425 -29.45 9.10 37.08
C ALA A 425 -28.36 8.83 38.11
N LYS A 426 -28.24 7.58 38.54
CA LYS A 426 -26.93 7.06 38.92
C LYS A 426 -26.11 6.99 37.63
N LEU A 427 -25.64 8.12 37.11
CA LEU A 427 -24.83 8.25 35.88
C LEU A 427 -23.40 7.73 36.13
N THR A 428 -23.29 6.51 36.67
CA THR A 428 -22.04 5.82 37.01
C THR A 428 -22.19 4.29 36.87
N GLY A 429 -23.19 3.79 36.13
CA GLY A 429 -23.51 2.37 36.05
C GLY A 429 -22.83 1.62 34.90
N SER A 430 -22.61 0.32 35.08
CA SER A 430 -21.94 -0.61 34.16
C SER A 430 -22.54 -0.64 32.75
N LEU A 431 -23.85 -0.39 32.61
CA LEU A 431 -24.55 -0.31 31.32
C LEU A 431 -24.05 0.85 30.45
N ALA A 432 -23.61 1.96 31.06
CA ALA A 432 -23.08 3.11 30.32
C ALA A 432 -21.70 2.85 29.70
N LEU A 433 -21.01 1.82 30.20
CA LEU A 433 -19.71 1.36 29.73
C LEU A 433 -19.83 0.11 28.84
N PHE A 434 -21.03 -0.42 28.62
CA PHE A 434 -21.23 -1.56 27.73
C PHE A 434 -21.57 -1.09 26.33
N ASP A 435 -20.73 -1.44 25.36
CA ASP A 435 -20.96 -1.19 23.95
C ASP A 435 -21.42 -2.50 23.29
N SER A 436 -22.71 -2.59 22.97
CA SER A 436 -23.28 -3.80 22.34
C SER A 436 -22.76 -4.05 20.93
N ASN A 437 -22.35 -3.01 20.21
CA ASN A 437 -21.82 -3.18 18.86
C ASN A 437 -20.40 -3.75 18.94
N PHE A 438 -19.55 -3.13 19.76
CA PHE A 438 -18.22 -3.66 20.09
C PHE A 438 -18.31 -5.12 20.54
N TYR A 439 -19.14 -5.39 21.55
CA TYR A 439 -19.24 -6.72 22.14
C TYR A 439 -19.62 -7.78 21.11
N LEU A 440 -20.52 -7.49 20.17
CA LEU A 440 -20.89 -8.47 19.14
C LEU A 440 -19.83 -8.64 18.06
N LEU A 441 -19.10 -7.57 17.73
CA LEU A 441 -18.00 -7.61 16.76
C LEU A 441 -16.82 -8.42 17.29
N SER A 442 -16.42 -8.19 18.54
CA SER A 442 -15.33 -8.92 19.20
C SER A 442 -15.74 -10.36 19.59
N ASN A 443 -17.03 -10.70 19.52
CA ASN A 443 -17.54 -12.02 19.89
C ASN A 443 -18.48 -12.61 18.80
N PRO A 444 -17.93 -13.05 17.66
CA PRO A 444 -18.72 -13.58 16.55
C PRO A 444 -19.53 -14.83 16.91
N ASP A 445 -19.05 -15.63 17.87
CA ASP A 445 -19.77 -16.77 18.43
C ASP A 445 -21.11 -16.35 19.05
N VAL A 446 -21.13 -15.23 19.78
CA VAL A 446 -22.34 -14.66 20.37
C VAL A 446 -23.26 -14.08 19.30
N PHE A 447 -22.72 -13.32 18.34
CA PHE A 447 -23.50 -12.78 17.22
C PHE A 447 -24.27 -13.87 16.47
N ASN A 448 -23.61 -14.99 16.17
CA ASN A 448 -24.21 -16.14 15.48
C ASN A 448 -25.33 -16.82 16.28
N VAL A 449 -25.23 -16.82 17.61
CA VAL A 449 -26.28 -17.37 18.50
C VAL A 449 -27.52 -16.45 18.52
N ILE A 450 -27.31 -15.13 18.53
CA ILE A 450 -28.38 -14.13 18.54
C ILE A 450 -29.14 -14.12 17.22
N ASP A 451 -28.45 -14.12 16.08
CA ASP A 451 -29.04 -14.06 14.73
C ASP A 451 -29.93 -15.28 14.42
N ARG A 452 -29.65 -16.43 15.03
CA ARG A 452 -30.45 -17.67 14.90
C ARG A 452 -31.74 -17.68 15.73
N GLY A 453 -32.12 -16.58 16.37
CA GLY A 453 -33.42 -16.43 17.04
C GLY A 453 -33.52 -17.03 18.46
N ALA A 454 -32.40 -17.35 19.09
CA ALA A 454 -32.34 -17.70 20.51
C ALA A 454 -32.22 -16.39 21.34
N ALA A 455 -33.33 -15.90 21.87
CA ALA A 455 -33.40 -14.57 22.49
C ALA A 455 -32.51 -14.42 23.74
N ILE A 456 -31.32 -13.85 23.56
CA ILE A 456 -30.49 -13.19 24.57
C ILE A 456 -29.81 -12.02 23.84
N ASN A 457 -30.06 -10.76 24.22
CA ASN A 457 -29.34 -9.63 23.62
C ASN A 457 -27.89 -9.55 24.15
N ALA A 458 -27.03 -8.75 23.51
CA ALA A 458 -25.61 -8.62 23.87
C ALA A 458 -25.38 -8.35 25.37
N TRP A 459 -26.16 -7.43 25.96
CA TRP A 459 -26.09 -7.10 27.39
C TRP A 459 -26.44 -8.29 28.28
N THR A 460 -27.55 -8.97 27.99
CA THR A 460 -27.96 -10.15 28.76
C THR A 460 -26.92 -11.26 28.67
N HIS A 461 -26.29 -11.46 27.51
CA HIS A 461 -25.22 -12.45 27.37
C HIS A 461 -24.00 -12.06 28.22
N PHE A 462 -23.55 -10.81 28.13
CA PHE A 462 -22.41 -10.31 28.89
C PHE A 462 -22.61 -10.49 30.40
N VAL A 463 -23.77 -10.07 30.94
CA VAL A 463 -24.06 -10.17 32.38
C VAL A 463 -24.13 -11.62 32.87
N LEU A 464 -24.69 -12.54 32.06
CA LEU A 464 -24.84 -13.93 32.49
C LEU A 464 -23.55 -14.75 32.36
N TYR A 465 -22.80 -14.50 31.27
CA TYR A 465 -21.69 -15.32 30.80
C TYR A 465 -20.43 -14.49 30.55
N GLY A 466 -20.50 -13.45 29.71
CA GLY A 466 -19.32 -12.74 29.22
C GLY A 466 -18.39 -12.20 30.31
N GLN A 467 -18.94 -11.64 31.39
CA GLN A 467 -18.17 -11.17 32.55
C GLN A 467 -17.34 -12.27 33.23
N LYS A 468 -17.85 -13.51 33.24
CA LYS A 468 -17.15 -14.66 33.85
C LYS A 468 -16.15 -15.30 32.88
N GLU A 469 -16.34 -15.05 31.60
CA GLU A 469 -15.49 -15.50 30.51
C GLU A 469 -14.36 -14.50 30.21
N GLY A 470 -14.28 -13.38 30.93
CA GLY A 470 -13.25 -12.36 30.71
C GLY A 470 -13.50 -11.46 29.49
N ARG A 471 -14.69 -11.53 28.87
CA ARG A 471 -14.96 -10.79 27.62
C ARG A 471 -15.08 -9.28 27.87
N ASP A 472 -14.50 -8.49 26.97
CA ASP A 472 -14.46 -7.04 27.13
C ASP A 472 -15.77 -6.34 26.78
N PRO A 473 -16.24 -5.40 27.63
CA PRO A 473 -17.51 -4.70 27.43
C PRO A 473 -17.43 -3.50 26.48
N ASN A 474 -16.22 -2.97 26.23
CA ASN A 474 -15.96 -1.86 25.30
C ASN A 474 -14.47 -1.84 24.92
N SER A 475 -14.10 -1.01 23.95
CA SER A 475 -12.76 -0.91 23.38
C SER A 475 -11.67 -0.34 24.30
N LEU A 476 -11.99 0.04 25.54
CA LEU A 476 -11.06 0.66 26.49
C LEU A 476 -11.17 0.09 27.91
N PHE A 477 -11.98 -0.95 28.14
CA PHE A 477 -12.06 -1.66 29.40
C PHE A 477 -11.62 -3.10 29.19
N ASP A 478 -10.44 -3.43 29.67
CA ASP A 478 -9.82 -4.74 29.53
C ASP A 478 -10.09 -5.53 30.81
N THR A 479 -10.97 -6.52 30.72
CA THR A 479 -11.49 -7.26 31.87
C THR A 479 -10.39 -8.11 32.51
N ASP A 480 -9.63 -8.82 31.69
CA ASP A 480 -8.57 -9.71 32.17
C ASP A 480 -7.43 -8.91 32.79
N TRP A 481 -7.00 -7.83 32.12
CA TRP A 481 -5.99 -6.92 32.66
C TRP A 481 -6.46 -6.25 33.96
N TYR A 482 -7.73 -5.83 34.03
CA TYR A 482 -8.28 -5.19 35.22
C TYR A 482 -8.28 -6.15 36.41
N LEU A 483 -8.71 -7.40 36.21
CA LEU A 483 -8.72 -8.41 37.26
C LEU A 483 -7.30 -8.83 37.68
N HIS A 484 -6.39 -8.94 36.72
CA HIS A 484 -4.98 -9.24 36.99
C HIS A 484 -4.32 -8.13 37.83
N SER A 485 -4.55 -6.87 37.46
CA SER A 485 -4.00 -5.69 38.13
C SER A 485 -4.61 -5.45 39.51
N HIS A 486 -5.79 -6.04 39.77
CA HIS A 486 -6.55 -5.83 41.00
C HIS A 486 -7.00 -7.15 41.65
N PRO A 487 -6.08 -7.89 42.32
CA PRO A 487 -6.37 -9.20 42.92
C PRO A 487 -7.50 -9.20 43.96
N ASP A 488 -7.73 -8.06 44.60
CA ASP A 488 -8.85 -7.87 45.54
C ASP A 488 -10.20 -7.94 44.82
N VAL A 489 -10.30 -7.35 43.63
CA VAL A 489 -11.49 -7.42 42.77
C VAL A 489 -11.64 -8.83 42.21
N ALA A 490 -10.56 -9.44 41.71
CA ALA A 490 -10.60 -10.83 41.22
C ALA A 490 -11.12 -11.82 42.26
N THR A 491 -10.70 -11.66 43.52
CA THR A 491 -11.20 -12.47 44.64
C THR A 491 -12.70 -12.23 44.88
N ALA A 492 -13.16 -10.98 44.81
CA ALA A 492 -14.57 -10.66 44.94
C ALA A 492 -15.40 -11.32 43.82
N VAL A 493 -14.96 -11.23 42.56
CA VAL A 493 -15.63 -11.87 41.41
C VAL A 493 -15.70 -13.39 41.59
N ALA A 494 -14.59 -14.03 41.95
CA ALA A 494 -14.52 -15.48 42.13
C ALA A 494 -15.44 -16.01 43.24
N THR A 495 -15.79 -15.17 44.22
CA THR A 495 -16.68 -15.53 45.34
C THR A 495 -18.13 -15.09 45.14
N GLY A 496 -18.50 -14.64 43.93
CA GLY A 496 -19.86 -14.19 43.60
C GLY A 496 -20.17 -12.76 44.05
N GLY A 497 -19.13 -11.96 44.27
CA GLY A 497 -19.22 -10.52 44.53
C GLY A 497 -19.45 -9.70 43.26
N ILE A 498 -19.14 -8.41 43.34
CA ILE A 498 -19.35 -7.43 42.26
C ILE A 498 -18.36 -7.73 41.11
N ASP A 499 -18.85 -7.72 39.86
CA ASP A 499 -18.04 -7.93 38.65
C ASP A 499 -17.05 -6.78 38.37
N ALA A 500 -16.05 -7.03 37.52
CA ALA A 500 -14.97 -6.08 37.20
C ALA A 500 -15.50 -4.73 36.69
N LEU A 501 -16.40 -4.76 35.70
CA LEU A 501 -16.96 -3.55 35.09
C LEU A 501 -17.76 -2.74 36.11
N THR A 502 -18.60 -3.41 36.91
CA THR A 502 -19.38 -2.77 37.98
C THR A 502 -18.48 -2.22 39.08
N HIS A 503 -17.41 -2.94 39.44
CA HIS A 503 -16.43 -2.46 40.41
C HIS A 503 -15.78 -1.17 39.93
N TYR A 504 -15.24 -1.17 38.70
CA TYR A 504 -14.63 0.02 38.13
C TYR A 504 -15.62 1.18 38.06
N ALA A 505 -16.84 0.95 37.55
CA ALA A 505 -17.84 1.98 37.35
C ALA A 505 -18.22 2.71 38.66
N LEU A 506 -18.31 1.97 39.77
CA LEU A 506 -18.76 2.49 41.06
C LEU A 506 -17.62 2.97 41.98
N TYR A 507 -16.49 2.27 41.96
CA TYR A 507 -15.40 2.41 42.94
C TYR A 507 -14.04 2.63 42.27
N GLY A 508 -13.67 1.78 41.31
CA GLY A 508 -12.30 1.73 40.80
C GLY A 508 -11.75 3.07 40.29
N TRP A 509 -12.52 3.81 39.50
CA TRP A 509 -12.07 5.11 38.99
C TRP A 509 -11.84 6.16 40.10
N LYS A 510 -12.57 6.07 41.23
CA LYS A 510 -12.40 6.97 42.40
C LYS A 510 -11.16 6.60 43.20
N GLU A 511 -10.76 5.34 43.13
CA GLU A 511 -9.55 4.80 43.72
C GLU A 511 -8.31 5.05 42.82
N GLY A 512 -8.51 5.68 41.65
CA GLY A 512 -7.45 5.93 40.68
C GLY A 512 -7.00 4.68 39.91
N ARG A 513 -7.81 3.62 39.92
CA ARG A 513 -7.54 2.39 39.15
C ARG A 513 -7.90 2.61 37.70
N ASP A 514 -7.04 2.17 36.79
CA ASP A 514 -7.29 2.28 35.35
C ASP A 514 -8.16 1.13 34.85
N PRO A 515 -8.98 1.36 33.81
CA PRO A 515 -9.84 0.32 33.22
C PRO A 515 -9.10 -0.55 32.20
N SER A 516 -7.99 -0.08 31.66
CA SER A 516 -7.10 -0.80 30.76
C SER A 516 -5.75 -0.08 30.72
N ARG A 517 -4.75 -0.72 30.13
CA ARG A 517 -3.47 -0.10 29.76
C ARG A 517 -3.61 1.11 28.83
N TRP A 518 -4.73 1.25 28.13
CA TRP A 518 -4.98 2.30 27.14
C TRP A 518 -5.73 3.53 27.67
N PHE A 519 -5.96 3.60 28.99
CA PHE A 519 -6.69 4.70 29.61
C PHE A 519 -6.16 5.04 31.00
N ASP A 520 -5.42 6.14 31.12
CA ASP A 520 -5.00 6.72 32.40
C ASP A 520 -6.12 7.58 33.00
N THR A 521 -6.76 7.04 34.03
CA THR A 521 -7.88 7.64 34.78
C THR A 521 -7.46 8.93 35.45
N SER A 522 -6.31 8.93 36.10
CA SER A 522 -5.84 10.06 36.89
C SER A 522 -5.45 11.22 35.98
N ARG A 523 -4.76 10.91 34.89
CA ARG A 523 -4.36 11.89 33.88
C ARG A 523 -5.57 12.45 33.14
N TYR A 524 -6.52 11.61 32.75
CA TYR A 524 -7.74 12.09 32.10
C TYR A 524 -8.50 13.08 32.99
N LEU A 525 -8.65 12.81 34.28
CA LEU A 525 -9.29 13.75 35.22
C LEU A 525 -8.47 15.03 35.42
N ALA A 526 -7.14 14.94 35.44
CA ALA A 526 -6.27 16.10 35.55
C ALA A 526 -6.37 17.04 34.33
N ASP A 527 -6.43 16.47 33.12
CA ASP A 527 -6.56 17.22 31.87
C ASP A 527 -7.99 17.73 31.63
N ASN A 528 -8.98 17.18 32.34
CA ASN A 528 -10.40 17.49 32.21
C ASN A 528 -11.02 17.90 33.57
N PRO A 529 -10.65 19.07 34.11
CA PRO A 529 -11.08 19.50 35.45
C PRO A 529 -12.60 19.70 35.58
N ASP A 530 -13.30 19.93 34.47
CA ASP A 530 -14.77 19.99 34.41
C ASP A 530 -15.41 18.63 34.72
N VAL A 531 -14.83 17.54 34.19
CA VAL A 531 -15.26 16.16 34.45
C VAL A 531 -14.98 15.78 35.90
N ALA A 532 -13.78 16.13 36.39
CA ALA A 532 -13.39 15.90 37.78
C ALA A 532 -14.31 16.64 38.77
N ALA A 533 -14.61 17.91 38.52
CA ALA A 533 -15.51 18.70 39.35
C ALA A 533 -16.95 18.18 39.33
N ALA A 534 -17.40 17.64 38.20
CA ALA A 534 -18.72 17.03 38.06
C ALA A 534 -18.82 15.63 38.71
N GLY A 535 -17.69 15.03 39.11
CA GLY A 535 -17.66 13.69 39.71
C GLY A 535 -18.15 12.60 38.76
N ILE A 536 -17.97 12.80 37.45
CA ILE A 536 -18.39 11.84 36.41
C ILE A 536 -17.27 10.81 36.23
N ASN A 537 -17.65 9.53 36.08
CA ASN A 537 -16.69 8.47 35.75
C ASN A 537 -15.95 8.83 34.43
N PRO A 538 -14.60 8.87 34.43
CA PRO A 538 -13.83 9.40 33.31
C PRO A 538 -13.97 8.57 32.03
N LEU A 539 -14.01 7.23 32.13
CA LEU A 539 -14.23 6.37 30.96
C LEU A 539 -15.64 6.56 30.38
N THR A 540 -16.65 6.70 31.26
CA THR A 540 -18.03 6.99 30.86
C THR A 540 -18.10 8.33 30.13
N HIS A 541 -17.40 9.34 30.65
CA HIS A 541 -17.32 10.64 30.01
C HIS A 541 -16.65 10.54 28.63
N TYR A 542 -15.51 9.85 28.54
CA TYR A 542 -14.78 9.74 27.29
C TYR A 542 -15.56 9.04 26.20
N LEU A 543 -16.09 7.84 26.47
CA LEU A 543 -16.84 7.05 25.49
C LEU A 543 -18.11 7.77 24.99
N ARG A 544 -18.71 8.65 25.82
CA ARG A 544 -19.93 9.38 25.45
C ARG A 544 -19.69 10.71 24.78
N TYR A 545 -18.69 11.45 25.25
CA TYR A 545 -18.46 12.85 24.92
C TYR A 545 -17.03 13.07 24.48
N GLY A 546 -16.07 12.65 25.31
CA GLY A 546 -14.66 12.96 25.12
C GLY A 546 -14.11 12.55 23.76
N TYR A 547 -14.48 11.39 23.23
CA TYR A 547 -14.09 10.94 21.89
C TYR A 547 -14.55 11.93 20.80
N HIS A 548 -15.82 12.34 20.82
CA HIS A 548 -16.38 13.27 19.82
C HIS A 548 -15.95 14.72 20.04
N GLU A 549 -15.58 15.09 21.27
CA GLU A 549 -15.00 16.39 21.62
C GLU A 549 -13.50 16.46 21.30
N GLY A 550 -12.86 15.34 20.93
CA GLY A 550 -11.43 15.27 20.67
C GLY A 550 -10.57 15.41 21.93
N ARG A 551 -11.08 15.03 23.10
CA ARG A 551 -10.32 15.02 24.36
C ARG A 551 -9.21 13.97 24.27
N PRO A 552 -7.96 14.28 24.66
CA PRO A 552 -6.86 13.33 24.57
C PRO A 552 -6.99 12.21 25.63
N LEU A 553 -6.41 11.07 25.31
CA LEU A 553 -6.18 9.95 26.21
C LEU A 553 -4.69 9.73 26.41
N HIS A 554 -4.36 9.07 27.52
CA HIS A 554 -3.00 8.67 27.89
C HIS A 554 -3.02 7.19 28.30
N TYR A 555 -1.89 6.51 28.15
CA TYR A 555 -1.68 5.11 28.55
C TYR A 555 -0.69 5.07 29.72
N THR A 556 -0.67 3.97 30.46
CA THR A 556 0.02 3.88 31.76
C THR A 556 1.34 3.11 31.77
N GLU A 557 1.81 2.66 30.60
CA GLU A 557 3.13 2.04 30.45
C GLU A 557 4.21 3.05 30.04
N ASP A 558 5.41 2.93 30.61
CA ASP A 558 6.62 3.46 29.98
C ASP A 558 6.95 2.55 28.79
N LEU A 559 6.77 3.06 27.58
CA LEU A 559 7.26 2.41 26.36
C LEU A 559 8.78 2.46 26.39
N ILE A 560 9.41 1.40 26.91
CA ILE A 560 10.88 1.24 26.86
C ILE A 560 11.30 0.94 25.42
#